data_AF-A0AAD5DRL4-F1
#
_entry.id   AF-A0AAD5DRL4-F1
#
_cell.length_a   1.000
_cell.length_b   1.000
_cell.length_c   1.000
_cell.angle_alpha   90.00
_cell.angle_beta   90.00
_cell.angle_gamma   90.00
#
_symmetry.space_group_name_H-M   'P 1'
#
loop_
_entity.id
_entity.type
_entity.pdbx_description
1 polymer ?
#
loop_
_entity_poly.entity_id
_entity_poly.type
_entity_poly.pdbx_seq_one_letter_code
_entity_poly.pdbx_strand_id
1 'polypeptide(L)'
;MAADGGLAAGIAALLRRLFDDLQEAAVDDDVVQYLASGLAEADEDDLDELCDSVAGFSPVFGRLAPPKQRQLIANLLARVAVLRQGQQGAPAAAAGQPPTKASVAAVAAEALARLGSLSVSSSAASSEREESEDEQGALNEAQRQALGTLRELGVLPEACDAFLAHVLAGKGSGDVEAAAAWMLEQPDLAAAQASWQAARAARREERARARAEREASKRQIVDRFQLQALPNGSGSSKGKPPVLKAWGAGGSGGGGGESKARYRDGALVSTRGEKFVIEKGPEWDGGSRGKVYTKGKRGKGFVG
;
A
#
# COMPACT_ATOMS: atom_id res chain seq x y z
N MET A 1 -13.96 -9.61 -11.48
CA MET A 1 -13.62 -8.26 -10.98
C MET A 1 -14.73 -7.65 -10.10
N ALA A 2 -15.44 -8.43 -9.28
CA ALA A 2 -16.54 -7.91 -8.42
C ALA A 2 -16.32 -8.17 -6.92
N ALA A 3 -15.17 -8.73 -6.53
CA ALA A 3 -14.85 -9.09 -5.14
C ALA A 3 -14.10 -7.98 -4.38
N ASP A 4 -13.40 -7.09 -5.08
CA ASP A 4 -12.52 -6.06 -4.47
C ASP A 4 -13.28 -4.90 -3.81
N GLY A 5 -14.55 -4.70 -4.17
CA GLY A 5 -15.35 -3.58 -3.65
C GLY A 5 -15.62 -3.66 -2.14
N GLY A 6 -15.67 -4.86 -1.56
CA GLY A 6 -15.94 -5.05 -0.13
C GLY A 6 -14.75 -4.68 0.76
N LEU A 7 -13.53 -5.01 0.32
CA LEU A 7 -12.31 -4.71 1.08
C LEU A 7 -12.06 -3.20 1.10
N ALA A 8 -12.06 -2.58 -0.07
CA ALA A 8 -11.82 -1.16 -0.22
C ALA A 8 -12.83 -0.32 0.58
N ALA A 9 -14.11 -0.71 0.58
CA ALA A 9 -15.13 -0.05 1.40
C ALA A 9 -14.89 -0.21 2.92
N GLY A 10 -14.46 -1.39 3.36
CA GLY A 10 -14.11 -1.64 4.77
C GLY A 10 -12.89 -0.83 5.22
N ILE A 11 -11.86 -0.76 4.39
CA ILE A 11 -10.66 0.05 4.64
C ILE A 11 -11.01 1.54 4.68
N ALA A 12 -11.81 2.02 3.72
CA ALA A 12 -12.29 3.40 3.69
C ALA A 12 -13.06 3.78 4.96
N ALA A 13 -13.88 2.87 5.51
CA ALA A 13 -14.59 3.10 6.77
C ALA A 13 -13.64 3.22 7.97
N LEU A 14 -12.57 2.42 8.02
CA LEU A 14 -11.55 2.53 9.06
C LEU A 14 -10.76 3.84 8.98
N LEU A 15 -10.43 4.29 7.78
CA LEU A 15 -9.78 5.59 7.55
C LEU A 15 -10.67 6.76 7.96
N ARG A 16 -11.96 6.76 7.60
CA ARG A 16 -12.91 7.78 8.05
C ARG A 16 -12.98 7.85 9.56
N ARG A 17 -13.05 6.69 10.22
CA ARG A 17 -13.03 6.63 11.69
C ARG A 17 -11.73 7.21 12.28
N LEU A 18 -10.58 6.93 11.67
CA LEU A 18 -9.31 7.51 12.10
C LEU A 18 -9.33 9.05 11.99
N PHE A 19 -9.82 9.61 10.88
CA PHE A 19 -9.92 11.05 10.69
C PHE A 19 -10.96 11.70 11.62
N ASP A 20 -12.09 11.02 11.88
CA ASP A 20 -13.10 11.45 12.85
C ASP A 20 -12.53 11.48 14.27
N ASP A 21 -11.77 10.45 14.67
CA ASP A 21 -11.10 10.38 15.98
C ASP A 21 -10.04 11.50 16.15
N LEU A 22 -9.45 11.96 15.04
CA LEU A 22 -8.52 13.09 14.98
C LEU A 22 -9.23 14.45 14.89
N GLN A 23 -10.57 14.48 14.86
CA GLN A 23 -11.40 15.67 14.69
C GLN A 23 -11.02 16.50 13.44
N GLU A 24 -10.65 15.80 12.38
CA GLU A 24 -10.26 16.46 11.14
C GLU A 24 -11.51 16.92 10.37
N ALA A 25 -11.45 18.14 9.83
CA ALA A 25 -12.54 18.64 9.00
C ALA A 25 -12.68 17.75 7.75
N ALA A 26 -13.93 17.39 7.41
CA ALA A 26 -14.32 16.46 6.35
C ALA A 26 -13.22 16.22 5.29
N VAL A 27 -12.51 15.09 5.42
CA VAL A 27 -11.52 14.64 4.46
C VAL A 27 -12.25 14.23 3.18
N ASP A 28 -11.72 14.64 2.03
CA ASP A 28 -12.31 14.35 0.73
C ASP A 28 -12.42 12.83 0.50
N ASP A 29 -13.56 12.38 -0.05
CA ASP A 29 -13.82 10.97 -0.30
C ASP A 29 -12.82 10.38 -1.31
N ASP A 30 -12.34 11.20 -2.25
CA ASP A 30 -11.30 10.81 -3.21
C ASP A 30 -9.96 10.50 -2.49
N VAL A 31 -9.65 11.26 -1.43
CA VAL A 31 -8.44 11.03 -0.61
C VAL A 31 -8.58 9.76 0.22
N VAL A 32 -9.74 9.54 0.83
CA VAL A 32 -10.03 8.30 1.56
C VAL A 32 -9.92 7.10 0.62
N GLN A 33 -10.44 7.21 -0.60
CA GLN A 33 -10.40 6.11 -1.56
C GLN A 33 -8.98 5.87 -2.09
N TYR A 34 -8.20 6.93 -2.33
CA TYR A 34 -6.78 6.82 -2.67
C TYR A 34 -6.00 6.11 -1.55
N LEU A 35 -6.12 6.56 -0.30
CA LEU A 35 -5.46 5.93 0.84
C LEU A 35 -5.96 4.50 1.07
N ALA A 36 -7.25 4.22 0.87
CA ALA A 36 -7.80 2.87 0.99
C ALA A 36 -7.26 1.93 -0.08
N SER A 37 -7.02 2.42 -1.31
CA SER A 37 -6.39 1.64 -2.37
C SER A 37 -4.92 1.34 -2.02
N GLY A 38 -4.19 2.33 -1.52
CA GLY A 38 -2.83 2.13 -0.98
C GLY A 38 -2.81 1.11 0.15
N LEU A 39 -3.72 1.22 1.12
CA LEU A 39 -3.86 0.29 2.25
C LEU A 39 -4.38 -1.10 1.85
N ALA A 40 -5.04 -1.25 0.70
CA ALA A 40 -5.47 -2.56 0.21
C ALA A 40 -4.28 -3.37 -0.31
N GLU A 41 -3.27 -2.68 -0.85
CA GLU A 41 -2.04 -3.26 -1.39
C GLU A 41 -0.86 -3.17 -0.41
N ALA A 42 -0.94 -2.29 0.59
CA ALA A 42 0.13 -2.08 1.56
C ALA A 42 0.27 -3.26 2.53
N ASP A 43 1.52 -3.55 2.85
CA ASP A 43 1.89 -4.51 3.88
C ASP A 43 2.34 -3.78 5.15
N GLU A 44 2.63 -4.54 6.22
CA GLU A 44 3.11 -3.96 7.49
C GLU A 44 4.44 -3.19 7.34
N ASP A 45 5.12 -3.38 6.21
CA ASP A 45 6.35 -2.69 5.80
C ASP A 45 6.23 -1.24 5.43
N ASP A 46 5.05 -0.82 4.96
CA ASP A 46 4.87 0.53 4.41
C ASP A 46 4.53 1.55 5.49
N LEU A 47 4.79 1.23 6.76
CA LEU A 47 4.27 1.96 7.92
C LEU A 47 4.73 3.41 7.95
N ASP A 48 5.99 3.69 7.64
CA ASP A 48 6.54 5.05 7.57
C ASP A 48 6.02 5.81 6.33
N GLU A 49 5.89 5.14 5.18
CA GLU A 49 5.34 5.75 3.95
C GLU A 49 3.84 6.05 4.08
N LEU A 50 3.09 5.19 4.77
CA LEU A 50 1.71 5.42 5.17
C LEU A 50 1.60 6.55 6.19
N CYS A 51 2.52 6.64 7.16
CA CYS A 51 2.57 7.78 8.08
C CYS A 51 2.78 9.08 7.31
N ASP A 52 3.72 9.11 6.36
CA ASP A 52 4.00 10.29 5.53
C ASP A 52 2.83 10.65 4.62
N SER A 53 2.20 9.64 3.99
CA SER A 53 1.04 9.81 3.14
C SER A 53 -0.14 10.37 3.92
N VAL A 54 -0.47 9.77 5.06
CA VAL A 54 -1.56 10.23 5.94
C VAL A 54 -1.22 11.61 6.51
N ALA A 55 0.01 11.88 6.93
CA ALA A 55 0.44 13.21 7.39
C ALA A 55 0.36 14.28 6.29
N GLY A 56 0.55 13.90 5.02
CA GLY A 56 0.38 14.79 3.86
C GLY A 56 -1.07 15.22 3.64
N PHE A 57 -2.04 14.37 3.98
CA PHE A 57 -3.47 14.67 3.89
C PHE A 57 -4.10 15.13 5.21
N SER A 58 -3.42 14.88 6.33
CA SER A 58 -3.87 15.18 7.68
C SER A 58 -2.85 16.01 8.46
N PRO A 59 -3.00 17.35 8.48
CA PRO A 59 -2.16 18.22 9.29
C PRO A 59 -2.24 17.92 10.79
N VAL A 60 -3.37 17.38 11.27
CA VAL A 60 -3.52 17.00 12.69
C VAL A 60 -2.70 15.76 13.00
N PHE A 61 -2.77 14.73 12.15
CA PHE A 61 -1.94 13.54 12.26
C PHE A 61 -0.45 13.89 12.17
N GLY A 62 -0.06 14.75 11.23
CA GLY A 62 1.32 15.18 11.02
C GLY A 62 1.95 15.91 12.22
N ARG A 63 1.16 16.48 13.12
CA ARG A 63 1.63 17.13 14.36
C ARG A 63 1.81 16.18 15.54
N LEU A 64 1.34 14.93 15.44
CA LEU A 64 1.52 13.94 16.47
C LEU A 64 3.00 13.54 16.58
N ALA A 65 3.43 13.11 17.76
CA ALA A 65 4.77 12.56 17.91
C ALA A 65 4.93 11.29 17.04
N PRO A 66 6.10 11.08 16.39
CA PRO A 66 6.36 9.91 15.55
C PRO A 66 5.96 8.55 16.15
N PRO A 67 6.20 8.24 17.45
CA PRO A 67 5.76 6.96 18.01
C PRO A 67 4.23 6.81 18.01
N LYS A 68 3.49 7.91 18.19
CA LYS A 68 2.02 7.89 18.21
C LYS A 68 1.45 7.76 16.80
N GLN A 69 2.07 8.40 15.80
CA GLN A 69 1.72 8.22 14.38
C GLN A 69 1.85 6.76 13.98
N ARG A 70 3.01 6.17 14.26
CA ARG A 70 3.29 4.76 13.98
C ARG A 70 2.31 3.82 14.67
N GLN A 71 1.96 4.09 15.93
CA GLN A 71 0.98 3.28 16.66
C GLN A 71 -0.42 3.33 16.03
N LEU A 72 -0.87 4.49 15.55
CA LEU A 72 -2.18 4.63 14.91
C LEU A 72 -2.24 3.89 13.56
N ILE A 73 -1.18 4.00 12.74
CA ILE A 73 -1.10 3.27 11.46
C ILE A 73 -0.94 1.77 11.68
N ALA A 74 -0.14 1.33 12.66
CA ALA A 74 -0.05 -0.09 13.02
C ALA A 74 -1.42 -0.67 13.42
N ASN A 75 -2.19 0.06 14.22
CA ASN A 75 -3.54 -0.34 14.60
C ASN A 75 -4.50 -0.38 13.41
N LEU A 76 -4.34 0.53 12.45
CA LEU A 76 -5.12 0.54 11.21
C LEU A 76 -4.81 -0.71 10.38
N LEU A 77 -3.53 -1.00 10.14
CA LEU A 77 -3.06 -2.16 9.37
C LEU A 77 -3.49 -3.48 9.99
N ALA A 78 -3.41 -3.62 11.32
CA ALA A 78 -3.90 -4.80 12.01
C ALA A 78 -5.39 -5.04 11.77
N ARG A 79 -6.22 -3.97 11.73
CA ARG A 79 -7.65 -4.08 11.43
C ARG A 79 -7.90 -4.40 9.96
N VAL A 80 -7.10 -3.87 9.05
CA VAL A 80 -7.16 -4.20 7.62
C VAL A 80 -6.82 -5.67 7.40
N ALA A 81 -5.81 -6.22 8.09
CA ALA A 81 -5.46 -7.63 8.02
C ALA A 81 -6.63 -8.54 8.45
N VAL A 82 -7.36 -8.17 9.51
CA VAL A 82 -8.58 -8.89 9.93
C VAL A 82 -9.67 -8.84 8.85
N LEU A 83 -9.86 -7.70 8.18
CA LEU A 83 -10.82 -7.58 7.07
C LEU A 83 -10.44 -8.46 5.88
N ARG A 84 -9.14 -8.55 5.55
CA ARG A 84 -8.63 -9.43 4.47
C ARG A 84 -8.91 -10.91 4.79
N GLN A 85 -8.64 -11.34 6.02
CA GLN A 85 -8.91 -12.72 6.47
C GLN A 85 -10.41 -13.05 6.43
N GLY A 86 -11.27 -12.11 6.83
CA GLY A 86 -12.72 -12.27 6.79
C GLY A 86 -13.31 -12.45 5.39
N GLN A 87 -12.68 -11.90 4.34
CA GLN A 87 -13.10 -12.10 2.96
C GLN A 87 -12.58 -13.40 2.35
N GLN A 88 -11.39 -13.87 2.75
CA GLN A 88 -10.81 -15.11 2.25
C GLN A 88 -11.44 -16.36 2.87
N GLY A 89 -12.07 -16.22 4.05
CA GLY A 89 -12.72 -17.32 4.79
C GLY A 89 -14.19 -17.61 4.43
N ALA A 90 -14.76 -17.01 3.39
CA ALA A 90 -16.14 -17.28 2.98
C ALA A 90 -16.18 -18.36 1.87
N PRO A 91 -16.39 -19.66 2.20
CA PRO A 91 -16.68 -20.65 1.17
C PRO A 91 -18.02 -20.30 0.52
N ALA A 92 -18.02 -20.30 -0.81
CA ALA A 92 -19.22 -20.23 -1.63
C ALA A 92 -20.12 -21.45 -1.33
N ALA A 93 -20.96 -21.34 -0.30
CA ALA A 93 -22.00 -22.31 -0.03
C ALA A 93 -23.11 -22.14 -1.06
N ALA A 94 -23.19 -23.16 -1.92
CA ALA A 94 -24.21 -23.34 -2.93
C ALA A 94 -25.63 -23.21 -2.36
N ALA A 95 -26.52 -22.81 -3.25
CA ALA A 95 -27.95 -22.70 -3.03
C ALA A 95 -28.56 -23.98 -2.43
N GLY A 96 -29.40 -23.78 -1.40
CA GLY A 96 -30.57 -24.62 -1.12
C GLY A 96 -30.38 -25.78 -0.15
N GLN A 97 -30.68 -25.56 1.14
CA GLN A 97 -31.42 -26.52 1.97
C GLN A 97 -32.00 -25.84 3.23
N PRO A 98 -33.21 -26.22 3.70
CA PRO A 98 -33.93 -25.56 4.79
C PRO A 98 -33.44 -25.99 6.19
N PRO A 99 -33.75 -25.22 7.24
CA PRO A 99 -33.15 -25.38 8.56
C PRO A 99 -33.74 -26.57 9.32
N THR A 100 -32.93 -27.60 9.55
CA THR A 100 -33.24 -28.62 10.58
C THR A 100 -32.46 -28.32 11.85
N LYS A 101 -33.23 -28.18 12.93
CA LYS A 101 -32.88 -28.00 14.35
C LYS A 101 -31.47 -28.54 14.69
N ALA A 102 -30.55 -27.63 15.00
CA ALA A 102 -29.25 -27.96 15.54
C ALA A 102 -29.41 -28.67 16.90
N SER A 103 -28.85 -29.88 17.02
CA SER A 103 -28.77 -30.55 18.30
C SER A 103 -27.75 -29.85 19.19
N VAL A 104 -27.95 -29.90 20.50
CA VAL A 104 -27.04 -29.31 21.50
C VAL A 104 -25.60 -29.84 21.32
N ALA A 105 -25.44 -31.06 20.78
CA ALA A 105 -24.14 -31.64 20.45
C ALA A 105 -23.45 -30.94 19.26
N ALA A 106 -24.21 -30.47 18.26
CA ALA A 106 -23.66 -29.70 17.15
C ALA A 106 -23.24 -28.28 17.60
N VAL A 107 -24.01 -27.65 18.49
CA VAL A 107 -23.66 -26.35 19.09
C VAL A 107 -22.44 -26.48 20.01
N ALA A 108 -22.31 -27.60 20.75
CA ALA A 108 -21.13 -27.88 21.58
C ALA A 108 -19.88 -28.18 20.73
N ALA A 109 -20.02 -28.89 19.61
CA ALA A 109 -18.93 -29.13 18.68
C ALA A 109 -18.49 -27.84 17.96
N GLU A 110 -19.43 -26.96 17.60
CA GLU A 110 -19.13 -25.64 17.02
C GLU A 110 -18.51 -24.69 18.06
N ALA A 111 -18.93 -24.77 19.33
CA ALA A 111 -18.32 -24.01 20.43
C ALA A 111 -16.90 -24.51 20.77
N LEU A 112 -16.65 -25.82 20.73
CA LEU A 112 -15.31 -26.40 20.89
C LEU A 112 -14.39 -26.12 19.69
N ALA A 113 -14.94 -26.10 18.47
CA ALA A 113 -14.20 -25.65 17.28
C ALA A 113 -13.86 -24.14 17.36
N ARG A 114 -14.75 -23.32 17.93
CA ARG A 114 -14.48 -21.89 18.20
C ARG A 114 -13.50 -21.67 19.36
N LEU A 115 -13.45 -22.56 20.34
CA LEU A 115 -12.44 -22.54 21.41
C LEU A 115 -11.06 -23.04 20.92
N GLY A 116 -11.02 -24.00 19.97
CA GLY A 116 -9.80 -24.38 19.25
C GLY A 116 -9.26 -23.29 18.32
N SER A 117 -10.14 -22.44 17.80
CA SER A 117 -9.80 -21.27 16.97
C SER A 117 -9.21 -20.08 17.77
N LEU A 118 -9.17 -20.15 19.10
CA LEU A 118 -8.51 -19.14 19.93
C LEU A 118 -7.04 -19.49 20.24
N SER A 119 -6.56 -20.62 19.72
CA SER A 119 -5.15 -20.98 19.77
C SER A 119 -4.51 -20.81 18.39
N VAL A 120 -3.39 -20.08 18.40
CA VAL A 120 -2.42 -19.88 17.31
C VAL A 120 -2.81 -18.87 16.20
N SER A 121 -2.81 -17.58 16.56
CA SER A 121 -2.38 -16.55 15.60
C SER A 121 -0.87 -16.66 15.41
N SER A 122 -0.45 -17.45 14.43
CA SER A 122 0.86 -17.38 13.80
C SER A 122 0.65 -16.93 12.36
N SER A 123 0.80 -15.62 12.13
CA SER A 123 1.10 -15.10 10.80
C SER A 123 2.32 -14.22 10.95
N ALA A 124 3.45 -14.82 10.60
CA ALA A 124 4.71 -14.15 10.40
C ALA A 124 4.56 -13.23 9.18
N ALA A 125 4.36 -11.95 9.43
CA ALA A 125 4.64 -10.91 8.45
C ALA A 125 6.16 -10.78 8.34
N SER A 126 6.73 -11.25 7.24
CA SER A 126 8.07 -10.86 6.81
C SER A 126 8.00 -9.41 6.40
N SER A 127 8.13 -8.54 7.40
CA SER A 127 8.27 -7.11 7.23
C SER A 127 9.74 -6.79 7.00
N GLU A 128 10.06 -6.47 5.75
CA GLU A 128 11.28 -5.87 5.24
C GLU A 128 11.61 -4.47 5.80
N ARG A 129 11.61 -4.35 7.14
CA ARG A 129 12.08 -3.17 7.89
C ARG A 129 13.57 -2.91 7.59
N GLU A 130 13.91 -1.65 7.37
CA GLU A 130 15.29 -1.20 7.50
C GLU A 130 15.69 -1.42 8.97
N GLU A 131 16.69 -2.27 9.12
CA GLU A 131 17.19 -2.77 10.39
C GLU A 131 17.67 -1.61 11.28
N SER A 132 16.83 -1.21 12.22
CA SER A 132 17.36 -1.09 13.58
C SER A 132 17.73 -2.50 14.01
N GLU A 133 18.99 -2.72 14.38
CA GLU A 133 19.61 -4.01 14.74
C GLU A 133 18.91 -4.75 15.91
N ASP A 134 17.83 -4.19 16.46
CA ASP A 134 16.95 -4.77 17.49
C ASP A 134 15.69 -5.42 16.88
N GLU A 135 15.84 -6.23 15.84
CA GLU A 135 14.75 -7.03 15.23
C GLU A 135 14.37 -8.24 16.11
N GLN A 136 14.35 -8.06 17.43
CA GLN A 136 13.47 -8.82 18.33
C GLN A 136 12.07 -8.21 18.21
N GLY A 137 11.46 -8.33 17.03
CA GLY A 137 10.02 -8.08 16.88
C GLY A 137 9.33 -8.78 18.03
N ALA A 138 8.57 -8.04 18.83
CA ALA A 138 8.12 -8.46 20.16
C ALA A 138 7.45 -9.84 20.08
N LEU A 139 8.26 -10.89 20.26
CA LEU A 139 7.79 -12.26 20.16
C LEU A 139 6.69 -12.40 21.18
N ASN A 140 5.56 -12.94 20.75
CA ASN A 140 4.49 -13.25 21.70
C ASN A 140 5.08 -14.17 22.78
N GLU A 141 4.58 -14.06 24.00
CA GLU A 141 5.08 -14.87 25.12
C GLU A 141 5.01 -16.37 24.80
N ALA A 142 3.96 -16.80 24.10
CA ALA A 142 3.83 -18.16 23.59
C ALA A 142 4.95 -18.55 22.60
N GLN A 143 5.37 -17.64 21.73
CA GLN A 143 6.48 -17.89 20.81
C GLN A 143 7.81 -17.96 21.55
N ARG A 144 8.04 -17.12 22.56
CA ARG A 144 9.27 -17.20 23.39
C ARG A 144 9.37 -18.52 24.14
N GLN A 145 8.25 -19.00 24.68
CA GLN A 145 8.17 -20.30 25.32
C GLN A 145 8.44 -21.42 24.30
N ALA A 146 7.85 -21.36 23.11
CA ALA A 146 8.10 -22.30 22.02
C ALA A 146 9.57 -22.30 21.55
N LEU A 147 10.24 -21.16 21.51
CA LEU A 147 11.67 -21.08 21.21
C LEU A 147 12.53 -21.66 22.34
N GLY A 148 12.12 -21.45 23.60
CA GLY A 148 12.75 -22.06 24.77
C GLY A 148 12.69 -23.58 24.71
N THR A 149 11.52 -24.15 24.41
CA THR A 149 11.37 -25.61 24.28
C THR A 149 12.14 -26.15 23.08
N LEU A 150 12.14 -25.47 21.94
CA LEU A 150 12.96 -25.87 20.78
C LEU A 150 14.47 -25.85 21.08
N ARG A 151 14.94 -24.94 21.93
CA ARG A 151 16.34 -24.94 22.39
C ARG A 151 16.67 -26.12 23.29
N GLU A 152 15.77 -26.46 24.21
CA GLU A 152 15.95 -27.60 25.12
C GLU A 152 15.90 -28.94 24.36
N LEU A 153 15.06 -29.02 23.33
CA LEU A 153 14.93 -30.20 22.46
C LEU A 153 16.01 -30.26 21.37
N GLY A 154 16.65 -29.14 21.08
CA GLY A 154 17.55 -28.97 19.95
C GLY A 154 18.89 -29.68 20.15
N VAL A 155 19.33 -30.38 19.10
CA VAL A 155 20.65 -31.04 19.01
C VAL A 155 21.80 -30.02 18.88
N LEU A 156 21.51 -28.75 18.60
CA LEU A 156 22.49 -27.68 18.40
C LEU A 156 22.26 -26.51 19.36
N PRO A 157 23.14 -26.32 20.37
CA PRO A 157 23.04 -25.19 21.29
C PRO A 157 23.34 -23.83 20.63
N GLU A 158 23.88 -23.82 19.42
CA GLU A 158 24.31 -22.59 18.73
C GLU A 158 23.29 -22.05 17.70
N ALA A 159 22.12 -22.67 17.58
CA ALA A 159 21.07 -22.15 16.69
C ALA A 159 20.58 -20.77 17.18
N CYS A 160 20.61 -19.77 16.29
CA CYS A 160 20.18 -18.42 16.65
C CYS A 160 18.65 -18.30 16.73
N ASP A 161 18.14 -17.45 17.62
CA ASP A 161 16.68 -17.30 17.87
C ASP A 161 15.90 -16.93 16.61
N ALA A 162 16.48 -16.10 15.75
CA ALA A 162 15.83 -15.70 14.51
C ALA A 162 15.68 -16.88 13.53
N PHE A 163 16.63 -17.82 13.52
CA PHE A 163 16.51 -19.04 12.71
C PHE A 163 15.45 -19.97 13.29
N LEU A 164 15.43 -20.16 14.61
CA LEU A 164 14.42 -20.98 15.28
C LEU A 164 13.00 -20.41 15.08
N ALA A 165 12.85 -19.09 15.15
CA ALA A 165 11.59 -18.41 14.85
C ALA A 165 11.17 -18.61 13.39
N HIS A 166 12.11 -18.57 12.44
CA HIS A 166 11.85 -18.86 11.04
C HIS A 166 11.39 -20.31 10.84
N VAL A 167 12.04 -21.28 11.48
CA VAL A 167 11.66 -22.70 11.40
C VAL A 167 10.27 -22.91 12.00
N LEU A 168 10.00 -22.34 13.18
CA LEU A 168 8.72 -22.44 13.85
C LEU A 168 7.59 -21.87 12.97
N ALA A 169 7.78 -20.68 12.41
CA ALA A 169 6.77 -20.05 11.56
C ALA A 169 6.62 -20.72 10.19
N GLY A 170 7.71 -21.08 9.53
CA GLY A 170 7.72 -21.51 8.13
C GLY A 170 7.63 -23.03 7.93
N LYS A 171 8.14 -23.83 8.86
CA LYS A 171 8.15 -25.31 8.77
C LYS A 171 7.18 -25.94 9.77
N GLY A 172 7.12 -25.39 10.98
CA GLY A 172 6.23 -25.87 12.03
C GLY A 172 4.80 -25.31 11.97
N SER A 173 4.54 -24.26 11.18
CA SER A 173 3.25 -23.53 11.21
C SER A 173 2.84 -23.08 12.62
N GLY A 174 3.80 -22.79 13.49
CA GLY A 174 3.58 -22.46 14.91
C GLY A 174 3.61 -23.66 15.87
N ASP A 175 3.67 -24.90 15.37
CA ASP A 175 3.80 -26.11 16.18
C ASP A 175 5.27 -26.45 16.46
N VAL A 176 5.59 -26.61 17.75
CA VAL A 176 6.93 -26.95 18.26
C VAL A 176 7.32 -28.37 17.85
N GLU A 177 6.39 -29.33 17.90
CA GLU A 177 6.69 -30.73 17.60
C GLU A 177 7.02 -30.89 16.11
N ALA A 178 6.21 -30.28 15.24
CA ALA A 178 6.47 -30.26 13.80
C ALA A 178 7.80 -29.57 13.45
N ALA A 179 8.12 -28.44 14.10
CA ALA A 179 9.39 -27.75 13.93
C ALA A 179 10.58 -28.61 14.37
N ALA A 180 10.49 -29.27 15.53
CA ALA A 180 11.53 -30.15 16.05
C ALA A 180 11.72 -31.39 15.16
N ALA A 181 10.64 -32.01 14.68
CA ALA A 181 10.70 -33.13 13.75
C ALA A 181 11.44 -32.73 12.46
N TRP A 182 11.11 -31.57 11.88
CA TRP A 182 11.81 -31.05 10.71
C TRP A 182 13.32 -30.85 10.98
N MET A 183 13.70 -30.33 12.15
CA MET A 183 15.10 -30.14 12.52
C MET A 183 15.86 -31.47 12.64
N LEU A 184 15.22 -32.53 13.11
CA LEU A 184 15.81 -33.88 13.21
C LEU A 184 15.95 -34.56 11.84
N GLU A 185 15.05 -34.25 10.90
CA GLU A 185 15.13 -34.75 9.52
C GLU A 185 16.25 -34.07 8.71
N GLN A 186 16.74 -32.91 9.13
CA GLN A 186 17.83 -32.24 8.43
C GLN A 186 19.18 -32.88 8.77
N PRO A 187 19.92 -33.41 7.76
CA PRO A 187 21.21 -34.07 7.99
C PRO A 187 22.30 -33.08 8.43
N ASP A 188 22.17 -31.82 8.04
CA ASP A 188 23.09 -30.74 8.43
C ASP A 188 22.30 -29.45 8.72
N LEU A 189 21.90 -29.31 9.98
CA LEU A 189 21.17 -28.13 10.44
C LEU A 189 22.05 -26.86 10.42
N ALA A 190 23.38 -26.99 10.55
CA ALA A 190 24.30 -25.86 10.48
C ALA A 190 24.36 -25.29 9.05
N ALA A 191 24.41 -26.16 8.04
CA ALA A 191 24.29 -25.74 6.64
C ALA A 191 22.93 -25.11 6.34
N ALA A 192 21.83 -25.64 6.91
CA ALA A 192 20.50 -25.05 6.78
C ALA A 192 20.46 -23.63 7.36
N GLN A 193 21.01 -23.41 8.56
CA GLN A 193 21.10 -22.09 9.19
C GLN A 193 21.97 -21.13 8.37
N ALA A 194 23.13 -21.57 7.89
CA ALA A 194 24.01 -20.75 7.06
C ALA A 194 23.33 -20.32 5.75
N SER A 195 22.60 -21.23 5.09
CA SER A 195 21.88 -20.93 3.85
C SER A 195 20.74 -19.93 4.08
N TRP A 196 20.01 -20.04 5.19
CA TRP A 196 18.97 -19.08 5.58
C TRP A 196 19.56 -17.68 5.87
N GLN A 197 20.68 -17.62 6.61
CA GLN A 197 21.36 -16.35 6.88
C GLN A 197 21.85 -15.67 5.59
N ALA A 198 22.42 -16.44 4.67
CA ALA A 198 22.86 -15.93 3.36
C ALA A 198 21.67 -15.41 2.53
N ALA A 199 20.55 -16.13 2.50
CA ALA A 199 19.35 -15.69 1.81
C ALA A 199 18.76 -14.41 2.42
N ARG A 200 18.75 -14.29 3.75
CA ARG A 200 18.31 -13.06 4.45
C ARG A 200 19.23 -11.88 4.14
N ALA A 201 20.56 -12.09 4.15
CA ALA A 201 21.52 -11.06 3.78
C ALA A 201 21.34 -10.58 2.34
N ALA A 202 21.13 -11.50 1.38
CA ALA A 202 20.88 -11.15 -0.02
C ALA A 202 19.61 -10.31 -0.20
N ARG A 203 18.50 -10.66 0.46
CA ARG A 203 17.26 -9.86 0.44
C ARG A 203 17.46 -8.45 0.96
N ARG A 204 18.22 -8.29 2.04
CA ARG A 204 18.54 -6.96 2.59
C ARG A 204 19.34 -6.10 1.61
N GLU A 205 20.34 -6.70 0.97
CA GLU A 205 21.15 -5.99 -0.03
C GLU A 205 20.30 -5.57 -1.24
N GLU A 206 19.40 -6.44 -1.71
CA GLU A 206 18.50 -6.13 -2.82
C GLU A 206 17.57 -4.96 -2.49
N ARG A 207 16.95 -4.95 -1.31
CA ARG A 207 16.12 -3.83 -0.85
C ARG A 207 16.91 -2.54 -0.74
N ALA A 208 18.11 -2.60 -0.19
CA ALA A 208 18.98 -1.43 -0.05
C ALA A 208 19.33 -0.85 -1.43
N ARG A 209 19.62 -1.70 -2.43
CA ARG A 209 19.82 -1.28 -3.82
C ARG A 209 18.57 -0.66 -4.41
N ALA A 210 17.41 -1.29 -4.25
CA ALA A 210 16.13 -0.75 -4.73
C ALA A 210 15.80 0.62 -4.12
N ARG A 211 16.08 0.81 -2.82
CA ARG A 211 15.94 2.11 -2.14
C ARG A 211 16.89 3.15 -2.72
N ALA A 212 18.17 2.79 -2.90
CA ALA A 212 19.16 3.68 -3.51
C ALA A 212 18.77 4.09 -4.94
N GLU A 213 18.21 3.18 -5.74
CA GLU A 213 17.70 3.46 -7.08
C GLU A 213 16.48 4.39 -7.07
N ARG A 214 15.54 4.17 -6.14
CA ARG A 214 14.38 5.06 -5.94
C ARG A 214 14.83 6.46 -5.53
N GLU A 215 15.79 6.58 -4.61
CA GLU A 215 16.35 7.86 -4.21
C GLU A 215 17.10 8.55 -5.36
N ALA A 216 17.90 7.82 -6.12
CA ALA A 216 18.59 8.35 -7.29
C ALA A 216 17.59 8.87 -8.33
N SER A 217 16.53 8.10 -8.60
CA SER A 217 15.45 8.50 -9.52
C SER A 217 14.70 9.74 -9.01
N LYS A 218 14.40 9.79 -7.70
CA LYS A 218 13.80 10.96 -7.06
C LYS A 218 14.67 12.20 -7.21
N ARG A 219 15.99 12.08 -6.98
CA ARG A 219 16.95 13.17 -7.18
C ARG A 219 16.99 13.63 -8.64
N GLN A 220 17.05 12.71 -9.60
CA GLN A 220 17.02 13.06 -11.03
C GLN A 220 15.74 13.81 -11.44
N ILE A 221 14.58 13.40 -10.92
CA ILE A 221 13.30 14.10 -11.16
C ILE A 221 13.37 15.50 -10.57
N VAL A 222 13.78 15.60 -9.29
CA VAL A 222 13.91 16.89 -8.60
C VAL A 222 14.85 17.82 -9.37
N ASP A 223 16.02 17.34 -9.80
CA ASP A 223 16.99 18.11 -10.57
C ASP A 223 16.42 18.57 -11.92
N ARG A 224 15.68 17.70 -12.63
CA ARG A 224 15.03 18.03 -13.90
C ARG A 224 13.98 19.12 -13.76
N PHE A 225 13.27 19.16 -12.64
CA PHE A 225 12.15 20.08 -12.42
C PHE A 225 12.49 21.31 -11.57
N GLN A 226 13.59 21.31 -10.81
CA GLN A 226 13.93 22.43 -9.93
C GLN A 226 14.48 23.66 -10.64
N LEU A 227 14.98 23.59 -11.87
CA LEU A 227 15.63 24.75 -12.50
C LEU A 227 15.44 24.83 -14.02
N GLN A 228 14.30 25.36 -14.43
CA GLN A 228 14.37 26.52 -15.34
C GLN A 228 13.79 27.71 -14.61
N ALA A 229 14.65 28.45 -13.90
CA ALA A 229 14.37 29.85 -13.65
C ALA A 229 14.22 30.48 -15.03
N LEU A 230 12.98 30.72 -15.45
CA LEU A 230 12.71 31.60 -16.58
C LEU A 230 13.52 32.87 -16.30
N PRO A 231 14.39 33.32 -17.21
CA PRO A 231 15.07 34.59 -17.04
C PRO A 231 13.95 35.61 -16.86
N ASN A 232 13.76 36.06 -15.62
CA ASN A 232 12.86 37.16 -15.32
C ASN A 232 13.37 38.30 -16.18
N GLY A 233 12.64 38.59 -17.24
CA GLY A 233 12.99 39.63 -18.20
C GLY A 233 13.40 40.84 -17.41
N SER A 234 14.57 41.38 -17.72
CA SER A 234 15.14 42.59 -17.15
C SER A 234 14.23 43.78 -17.44
N GLY A 235 13.10 43.85 -16.74
CA GLY A 235 12.16 44.94 -16.69
C GLY A 235 12.44 45.71 -15.43
N SER A 236 13.31 46.70 -15.55
CA SER A 236 13.51 47.76 -14.57
C SER A 236 12.16 48.40 -14.22
N SER A 237 11.59 48.06 -13.06
CA SER A 237 10.67 48.95 -12.38
C SER A 237 10.84 48.83 -10.87
N LYS A 238 11.38 49.89 -10.27
CA LYS A 238 11.38 50.17 -8.83
C LYS A 238 9.95 50.05 -8.29
N GLY A 239 9.61 48.90 -7.74
CA GLY A 239 8.37 48.66 -7.01
C GLY A 239 8.68 47.71 -5.89
N LYS A 240 8.31 48.10 -4.66
CA LYS A 240 8.55 47.38 -3.40
C LYS A 240 8.26 45.87 -3.56
N PRO A 241 9.05 44.98 -2.90
CA PRO A 241 8.78 43.55 -2.96
C PRO A 241 7.36 43.28 -2.44
N PRO A 242 6.54 42.50 -3.15
CA PRO A 242 5.22 42.15 -2.66
C PRO A 242 5.41 41.26 -1.44
N VAL A 243 4.80 41.66 -0.33
CA VAL A 243 4.71 40.86 0.89
C VAL A 243 3.95 39.58 0.53
N LEU A 244 4.66 38.46 0.49
CA LEU A 244 4.07 37.13 0.35
C LEU A 244 3.12 36.91 1.53
N LYS A 245 1.82 37.07 1.30
CA LYS A 245 0.78 36.63 2.23
C LYS A 245 0.83 35.10 2.25
N ALA A 246 1.29 34.56 3.38
CA ALA A 246 1.15 33.17 3.73
C ALA A 246 -0.30 32.73 3.50
N TRP A 247 -0.46 31.57 2.86
CA TRP A 247 -1.74 30.91 2.64
C TRP A 247 -2.43 30.66 3.99
N GLY A 248 -3.35 31.56 4.33
CA GLY A 248 -4.25 31.46 5.46
C GLY A 248 -5.69 31.54 4.95
N ALA A 249 -6.48 30.57 5.40
CA ALA A 249 -7.87 30.32 5.05
C ALA A 249 -8.78 31.56 5.07
N GLY A 250 -9.76 31.55 4.15
CA GLY A 250 -11.06 32.22 4.31
C GLY A 250 -11.24 33.54 3.56
N GLY A 251 -12.25 33.58 2.67
CA GLY A 251 -12.95 34.81 2.31
C GLY A 251 -13.02 35.16 0.83
N SER A 252 -14.11 34.75 0.21
CA SER A 252 -14.96 35.49 -0.75
C SER A 252 -14.34 36.51 -1.72
N GLY A 253 -14.51 36.24 -3.02
CA GLY A 253 -15.09 37.19 -3.97
C GLY A 253 -14.32 38.48 -4.28
N GLY A 254 -13.64 38.51 -5.43
CA GLY A 254 -13.17 39.75 -6.04
C GLY A 254 -12.29 39.48 -7.25
N GLY A 255 -12.80 39.79 -8.44
CA GLY A 255 -12.17 39.48 -9.72
C GLY A 255 -10.79 40.12 -9.90
N GLY A 256 -9.86 39.29 -10.33
CA GLY A 256 -8.57 39.65 -10.91
C GLY A 256 -8.08 38.41 -11.63
N GLY A 257 -8.33 38.32 -12.93
CA GLY A 257 -8.10 37.11 -13.72
C GLY A 257 -6.65 36.65 -13.66
N GLU A 258 -6.40 35.59 -12.88
CA GLU A 258 -5.16 34.83 -12.97
C GLU A 258 -5.10 34.17 -14.35
N SER A 259 -4.16 34.65 -15.16
CA SER A 259 -3.69 34.00 -16.38
C SER A 259 -3.15 32.61 -16.04
N LYS A 260 -4.04 31.61 -16.07
CA LYS A 260 -3.73 30.20 -15.81
C LYS A 260 -2.95 29.63 -17.00
N ALA A 261 -1.62 29.67 -16.92
CA ALA A 261 -0.75 29.08 -17.92
C ALA A 261 -0.93 27.55 -17.96
N ARG A 262 -1.24 27.00 -19.15
CA ARG A 262 -1.32 25.54 -19.35
C ARG A 262 -0.13 25.08 -20.18
N TYR A 263 0.58 24.07 -19.70
CA TYR A 263 1.69 23.43 -20.40
C TYR A 263 1.26 22.07 -20.95
N ARG A 264 1.70 21.75 -22.16
CA ARG A 264 1.60 20.41 -22.76
C ARG A 264 2.94 20.08 -23.39
N ASP A 265 3.50 18.91 -23.08
CA ASP A 265 4.77 18.42 -23.60
C ASP A 265 5.96 19.39 -23.39
N GLY A 266 5.98 20.10 -22.26
CA GLY A 266 7.04 21.05 -21.92
C GLY A 266 6.98 22.40 -22.63
N ALA A 267 6.01 22.62 -23.53
CA ALA A 267 5.78 23.90 -24.19
C ALA A 267 4.59 24.65 -23.56
N LEU A 268 4.73 25.97 -23.41
CA LEU A 268 3.68 26.88 -22.91
C LEU A 268 2.60 27.04 -23.99
N VAL A 269 1.40 26.49 -23.75
CA VAL A 269 0.36 26.42 -24.79
C VAL A 269 -0.59 27.62 -24.76
N SER A 270 -0.85 28.22 -23.59
CA SER A 270 -1.54 29.52 -23.55
C SER A 270 -1.36 30.22 -22.19
N THR A 271 -1.31 31.55 -22.21
CA THR A 271 -1.26 32.41 -21.02
C THR A 271 -2.50 33.30 -20.87
N ARG A 272 -3.42 33.29 -21.84
CA ARG A 272 -4.46 34.34 -21.92
C ARG A 272 -5.90 33.85 -22.05
N GLY A 273 -6.21 32.64 -21.60
CA GLY A 273 -7.60 32.18 -21.42
C GLY A 273 -8.45 32.04 -22.70
N GLU A 274 -7.93 32.38 -23.88
CA GLU A 274 -8.60 32.16 -25.15
C GLU A 274 -8.37 30.73 -25.63
N LYS A 275 -9.48 30.00 -25.85
CA LYS A 275 -9.48 28.68 -26.47
C LYS A 275 -9.21 28.86 -27.97
N PHE A 276 -7.97 28.86 -28.39
CA PHE A 276 -7.68 28.64 -29.80
C PHE A 276 -7.90 27.16 -30.11
N VAL A 277 -8.90 26.86 -30.93
CA VAL A 277 -8.88 25.65 -31.76
C VAL A 277 -7.68 25.84 -32.67
N ILE A 278 -6.57 25.18 -32.36
CA ILE A 278 -5.47 25.07 -33.30
C ILE A 278 -6.06 24.24 -34.45
N GLU A 279 -6.46 24.92 -35.53
CA GLU A 279 -6.63 24.27 -36.82
C GLU A 279 -5.33 23.51 -37.08
N LYS A 280 -5.39 22.18 -36.97
CA LYS A 280 -4.32 21.31 -37.43
C LYS A 280 -4.01 21.77 -38.86
N GLY A 281 -2.84 22.35 -39.07
CA GLY A 281 -2.31 22.57 -40.41
C GLY A 281 -2.35 21.25 -41.19
N PRO A 282 -2.45 21.30 -42.52
CA PRO A 282 -2.62 20.11 -43.35
C PRO A 282 -1.46 19.15 -43.10
N GLU A 283 -1.72 18.16 -42.26
CA GLU A 283 -0.84 17.05 -41.97
C GLU A 283 -0.77 16.27 -43.28
N TRP A 284 0.34 16.48 -43.99
CA TRP A 284 0.64 15.82 -45.24
C TRP A 284 0.81 14.34 -44.93
N ASP A 285 -0.31 13.60 -44.93
CA ASP A 285 -0.33 12.13 -44.87
C ASP A 285 0.15 11.60 -46.23
N GLY A 286 1.45 11.75 -46.44
CA GLY A 286 2.18 11.12 -47.50
C GLY A 286 2.38 9.65 -47.19
N GLY A 287 1.37 8.82 -47.48
CA GLY A 287 1.62 7.46 -47.93
C GLY A 287 0.79 6.35 -47.33
N SER A 288 -0.37 6.08 -47.92
CA SER A 288 -0.72 4.71 -48.31
C SER A 288 -1.78 4.71 -49.41
N ARG A 289 -1.34 4.44 -50.65
CA ARG A 289 -2.21 4.20 -51.81
C ARG A 289 -2.83 2.80 -51.74
N GLY A 290 -3.62 2.53 -50.70
CA GLY A 290 -4.51 1.37 -50.68
C GLY A 290 -5.73 1.62 -51.56
N LYS A 291 -5.75 1.05 -52.77
CA LYS A 291 -6.91 1.05 -53.67
C LYS A 291 -8.17 0.58 -52.93
N VAL A 292 -9.10 1.47 -52.63
CA VAL A 292 -10.47 1.08 -52.25
C VAL A 292 -11.20 0.70 -53.54
N TYR A 293 -11.38 -0.61 -53.75
CA TYR A 293 -12.26 -1.12 -54.78
C TYR A 293 -13.70 -0.71 -54.47
N THR A 294 -14.22 0.26 -55.23
CA THR A 294 -15.66 0.52 -55.30
C THR A 294 -16.33 -0.61 -56.06
N LYS A 295 -17.12 -1.44 -55.37
CA LYS A 295 -18.01 -2.41 -56.02
C LYS A 295 -19.22 -2.68 -55.13
N GLY A 296 -20.38 -2.11 -55.48
CA GLY A 296 -21.63 -2.48 -54.81
C GLY A 296 -22.79 -1.50 -54.96
N LYS A 297 -23.17 -1.18 -56.20
CA LYS A 297 -24.45 -0.53 -56.50
C LYS A 297 -25.59 -1.54 -56.27
N ARG A 298 -26.67 -1.10 -55.58
CA ARG A 298 -28.10 -1.50 -55.68
C ARG A 298 -28.76 -2.25 -54.49
N GLY A 299 -29.89 -1.68 -54.07
CA GLY A 299 -31.01 -2.28 -53.31
C GLY A 299 -31.59 -1.26 -52.32
N LYS A 300 -32.51 -0.36 -52.69
CA LYS A 300 -33.98 -0.46 -52.88
C LYS A 300 -34.74 -0.85 -51.61
N GLY A 301 -35.23 0.15 -50.86
CA GLY A 301 -36.17 -0.04 -49.75
C GLY A 301 -36.21 1.14 -48.77
N PHE A 302 -36.85 2.24 -49.15
CA PHE A 302 -37.36 3.24 -48.20
C PHE A 302 -38.76 3.66 -48.67
N VAL A 303 -39.77 2.88 -48.28
CA VAL A 303 -41.18 3.27 -48.15
C VAL A 303 -41.83 2.29 -47.15
N GLY A 304 -42.45 2.82 -46.10
CA GLY A 304 -43.19 2.08 -45.08
C GLY A 304 -43.06 2.75 -43.72
#